data_AF-A0A9W6WDB0-F1
#
_entry.id   AF-A0A9W6WDB0-F1
#
_cell.length_a   1.000
_cell.length_b   1.000
_cell.length_c   1.000
_cell.angle_alpha   90.00
_cell.angle_beta   90.00
_cell.angle_gamma   90.00
#
_symmetry.space_group_name_H-M   'P 1'
#
loop_
_entity.id
_entity.type
_entity.pdbx_description
1 polymer ?
#
loop_
_entity_poly.entity_id
_entity_poly.type
_entity_poly.pdbx_seq_one_letter_code
_entity_poly.pdbx_strand_id
1 'polypeptide(L)' 'MTTCTDCSASWSGMRAAHCAGCHQTFATVADFDYHRSGRRSAPCDAPAAIGLAPNAHGYWGIPNPEEDTTT' A
#
# COMPACT_ATOMS: atom_id res chain seq x y z
N MET A 1 6.06 0.59 15.56
CA MET A 1 5.01 1.33 14.83
C MET A 1 5.72 2.47 14.12
N THR A 2 5.48 2.61 12.83
CA THR A 2 6.15 3.65 12.00
C THR A 2 5.08 4.63 11.52
N THR A 3 5.41 5.91 11.48
CA THR A 3 4.51 6.99 11.06
C THR A 3 5.17 7.81 9.98
N CYS A 4 4.39 8.34 9.05
CA CYS A 4 4.88 9.35 8.11
C CYS A 4 4.94 10.71 8.81
N THR A 5 5.92 11.54 8.48
CA THR A 5 6.01 12.92 9.00
C THR A 5 5.09 13.87 8.23
N ASP A 6 4.87 13.59 6.95
CA ASP A 6 4.08 14.44 6.04
C ASP A 6 2.60 14.02 5.93
N CYS A 7 2.23 12.84 6.46
CA CYS A 7 0.84 12.42 6.55
C CYS A 7 0.54 11.67 7.85
N SER A 8 -0.74 11.62 8.26
CA SER A 8 -1.18 10.93 9.48
C SER A 8 -1.20 9.40 9.37
N ALA A 9 -0.63 8.83 8.29
CA ALA A 9 -0.56 7.40 8.11
C ALA A 9 0.43 6.79 9.12
N SER A 10 -0.02 5.71 9.74
CA SER A 10 0.81 4.87 10.59
C SER A 10 0.66 3.43 10.14
N TRP A 11 1.76 2.68 10.20
CA TRP A 11 1.75 1.28 9.85
C TRP A 11 2.53 0.43 10.85
N SER A 12 2.06 -0.80 10.95
CA SER A 12 2.58 -1.84 11.82
C SER A 12 2.67 -3.13 11.02
N GLY A 13 3.64 -3.97 11.37
CA GLY A 13 3.95 -5.20 10.64
C GLY A 13 5.29 -5.10 9.91
N MET A 14 6.06 -6.18 9.97
CA MET A 14 7.44 -6.24 9.44
C MET A 14 7.51 -6.06 7.92
N ARG A 15 6.38 -6.27 7.22
CA ARG A 15 6.29 -6.23 5.75
C ARG A 15 5.60 -4.98 5.20
N ALA A 16 4.92 -4.20 6.04
CA ALA A 16 4.18 -3.03 5.59
C ALA A 16 5.15 -1.91 5.17
N ALA A 17 4.84 -1.24 4.06
CA ALA A 17 5.68 -0.22 3.46
C ALA A 17 4.86 1.02 3.10
N HIS A 18 5.44 2.21 3.23
CA HIS A 18 4.77 3.48 2.94
C HIS A 18 5.50 4.25 1.85
N CYS A 19 4.76 4.74 0.87
CA CYS A 19 5.33 5.55 -0.19
C CYS A 19 5.34 7.03 0.20
N ALA A 20 6.52 7.61 0.39
CA ALA A 20 6.67 9.04 0.69
C ALA A 20 6.28 9.97 -0.47
N GLY A 21 6.06 9.45 -1.69
CA GLY A 21 5.66 10.26 -2.84
C GLY A 21 4.15 10.45 -2.98
N CYS A 22 3.35 9.43 -2.66
CA CYS A 22 1.89 9.46 -2.80
C CYS A 22 1.15 9.21 -1.48
N HIS A 23 1.89 8.98 -0.40
CA HIS A 23 1.39 8.72 0.96
C HIS A 23 0.47 7.52 1.11
N GLN A 24 0.50 6.58 0.16
CA GLN A 24 -0.21 5.31 0.29
C GLN A 24 0.64 4.30 1.07
N THR A 25 -0.04 3.50 1.89
CA THR A 25 0.56 2.44 2.69
C THR A 25 0.19 1.09 2.09
N PHE A 26 1.16 0.19 1.99
CA PHE A 26 1.05 -1.11 1.36
C PHE A 26 1.25 -2.22 2.39
N ALA A 27 0.52 -3.31 2.22
CA ALA A 27 0.56 -4.45 3.13
C ALA A 27 1.90 -5.19 3.05
N THR A 28 2.55 -5.18 1.88
CA THR A 28 3.87 -5.79 1.66
C THR A 28 4.82 -4.88 0.88
N VAL A 29 6.13 -5.15 1.00
CA VAL A 29 7.16 -4.51 0.18
C VAL A 29 6.98 -4.84 -1.30
N ALA A 30 6.46 -6.02 -1.63
CA ALA A 30 6.21 -6.42 -3.02
C ALA A 30 5.11 -5.55 -3.67
N ASP A 31 4.01 -5.30 -2.95
CA ASP A 31 2.94 -4.40 -3.41
C ASP A 31 3.45 -2.96 -3.59
N PHE A 32 4.29 -2.50 -2.66
CA PHE A 32 4.96 -1.21 -2.76
C PHE A 32 5.90 -1.10 -3.96
N ASP A 33 6.70 -2.13 -4.23
CA ASP A 33 7.60 -2.16 -5.38
C ASP A 33 6.82 -2.24 -6.69
N TYR A 34 5.71 -2.98 -6.72
CA TYR A 34 4.82 -3.07 -7.86
C TYR A 34 4.18 -1.71 -8.18
N HIS A 35 3.73 -0.98 -7.16
CA HIS A 35 3.28 0.41 -7.26
C HIS A 35 4.34 1.37 -7.80
N ARG A 36 5.62 1.13 -7.50
CA ARG A 36 6.75 1.94 -7.96
C ARG A 36 7.27 1.54 -9.33
N SER A 37 6.76 0.46 -9.92
CA SER A 37 7.28 -0.11 -11.18
C SER A 37 7.29 0.87 -12.36
N GLY A 38 6.58 2.00 -12.27
CA GLY A 38 6.64 3.14 -13.20
C GLY A 38 7.92 4.00 -13.23
N ARG A 39 8.86 3.86 -12.27
CA ARG A 39 10.16 4.59 -12.06
C ARG A 39 10.15 5.32 -10.71
N ARG A 40 11.30 5.38 -10.03
CA ARG A 40 11.51 6.16 -8.78
C ARG A 40 11.22 7.68 -8.93
N SER A 41 11.02 8.16 -10.16
CA SER A 41 10.78 9.57 -10.51
C SER A 41 9.57 9.78 -11.45
N ALA A 42 8.77 8.75 -11.72
CA ALA A 42 7.50 8.87 -12.44
C ALA A 42 6.35 9.03 -11.45
N PRO A 43 5.16 9.53 -11.87
CA PRO A 43 3.99 9.48 -11.02
C PRO A 43 3.74 8.01 -10.62
N CYS A 44 3.65 7.80 -9.32
CA CYS A 44 3.25 6.56 -8.71
C CYS A 44 2.00 5.98 -9.40
N ASP A 45 2.01 4.68 -9.72
CA ASP A 45 0.81 4.05 -10.27
C ASP A 45 -0.28 4.01 -9.19
N ALA A 46 -1.49 4.42 -9.56
CA ALA A 46 -2.62 4.38 -8.64
C ALA A 46 -2.85 2.92 -8.20
N PRO A 47 -2.81 2.60 -6.89
CA PRO A 47 -2.90 1.21 -6.41
C PRO A 47 -4.11 0.45 -6.97
N ALA A 48 -5.28 1.10 -7.05
CA ALA A 48 -6.48 0.53 -7.64
C ALA A 48 -6.35 0.26 -9.15
N ALA A 49 -5.59 1.07 -9.90
CA ALA A 49 -5.39 0.89 -11.33
C ALA A 49 -4.49 -0.31 -11.66
N ILE A 50 -3.63 -0.71 -10.71
CA ILE A 50 -2.77 -1.90 -10.81
C ILE A 50 -3.39 -3.13 -10.12
N GLY A 51 -4.66 -3.07 -9.70
CA GLY A 51 -5.39 -4.21 -9.15
C GLY A 51 -5.14 -4.48 -7.66
N LEU A 52 -4.56 -3.53 -6.93
CA LEU A 52 -4.50 -3.60 -5.47
C LEU A 52 -5.81 -3.12 -4.86
N ALA A 53 -6.19 -3.73 -3.74
CA ALA A 53 -7.34 -3.33 -2.94
C ALA A 53 -6.89 -2.93 -1.53
N PRO A 54 -7.57 -1.98 -0.88
CA PRO A 54 -7.32 -1.68 0.52
C PRO A 54 -7.88 -2.82 1.40
N ASN A 55 -7.10 -3.26 2.38
CA ASN A 55 -7.56 -4.21 3.40
C ASN A 55 -8.30 -3.48 4.56
N ALA A 56 -8.73 -4.23 5.59
CA ALA A 56 -9.40 -3.68 6.77
C ALA A 56 -8.59 -2.62 7.54
N HIS A 57 -7.27 -2.58 7.37
CA HIS A 57 -6.38 -1.58 7.95
C HIS A 57 -6.08 -0.41 7.01
N GLY A 58 -6.69 -0.37 5.82
CA GLY A 58 -6.44 0.64 4.79
C GLY A 58 -5.10 0.49 4.08
N TYR A 59 -4.44 -0.68 4.18
CA TYR A 59 -3.21 -0.95 3.44
C TYR A 59 -3.54 -1.57 2.08
N TRP A 60 -2.87 -1.11 1.04
CA TRP A 60 -3.00 -1.64 -0.31
C TRP A 60 -2.25 -2.96 -0.45
N GLY A 61 -2.93 -3.98 -0.95
CA GLY A 61 -2.32 -5.27 -1.26
C GLY A 61 -3.14 -6.02 -2.28
N ILE A 62 -2.61 -7.15 -2.75
CA ILE A 62 -3.37 -8.08 -3.58
C ILE A 62 -4.59 -8.54 -2.75
N PRO A 63 -5.83 -8.40 -3.28
CA PRO A 63 -7.01 -8.91 -2.61
C PRO A 63 -6.88 -10.43 -2.56
N ASN A 64 -6.75 -10.97 -1.36
CA ASN A 64 -6.76 -12.40 -1.17
C ASN A 64 -8.25 -12.84 -1.21
N PRO A 65 -8.65 -13.74 -2.12
CA PRO A 65 -10.06 -14.05 -2.38
C PRO A 65 -10.80 -14.73 -1.21
N GLU A 66 -10.09 -15.06 -0.13
CA GLU A 66 -10.57 -15.75 1.06
C GLU A 66 -10.91 -14.81 2.24
N GLU A 67 -10.60 -13.52 2.13
CA GLU A 67 -10.84 -12.51 3.18
C GLU A 67 -11.97 -11.50 2.84
N ASP A 68 -12.59 -11.63 1.66
CA ASP A 68 -13.83 -10.92 1.26
C ASP A 68 -15.08 -11.67 1.77
N THR A 69 -15.13 -11.98 3.07
CA THR A 69 -16.33 -12.54 3.73
C THR A 69 -16.46 -12.05 5.16
N THR A 70 -16.60 -10.75 5.37
CA THR A 70 -17.16 -10.25 6.62
C THR A 70 -18.15 -9.12 6.33
N THR A 71 -19.40 -9.56 6.28
CA THR A 71 -20.65 -8.78 6.37
C THR A 71 -20.73 -8.02 7.69
#